data_AF-A0A9P8HBU2-F1
#
_entry.id   AF-A0A9P8HBU2-F1
#
_cell.length_a   1.000
_cell.length_b   1.000
_cell.length_c   1.000
_cell.angle_alpha   90.00
_cell.angle_beta   90.00
_cell.angle_gamma   90.00
#
_symmetry.space_group_name_H-M   'P 1'
#
loop_
_entity.id
_entity.type
_entity.pdbx_description
1 polymer ?
#
loop_
_entity_poly.entity_id
_entity_poly.type
_entity_poly.pdbx_seq_one_letter_code
_entity_poly.pdbx_strand_id
1 'polypeptide(L)'
;MAAPRRLLASVSPVTLGLVAAAGAGAVAFNMSKPSSDPATLQKNLGQRPVFPAMGFVSLTLEEARMVNHDTRELRFKLPGNQATSGLSSVSSLLTRHTATGSWFPTLRPYTPISTPDDTYITLLVKQYPNGRASTHLHNLAPGQTLSVKSIPEFAYKPNQHRHLVLVAGGAGITPMFQTLRSVLDNPKDKTRVSLIYANKTESDILLRKELDAMASQHSDQFTTTYVVNDTKSNNKDLEKGYVTKEVLSKALPANLENEDVKVLVCGPPAMLNAIAGAKGGLGWTQGKVGGILKDLGLTEKQVHKFYEALSRKMMSRITFVASTV
;
A
#
# COMPACT_ATOMS: atom_id res chain seq x y z
N MET A 1 67.61 40.27 11.83
CA MET A 1 68.58 39.22 12.24
C MET A 1 68.44 38.98 13.72
N ALA A 2 68.51 37.71 14.13
CA ALA A 2 68.60 37.17 15.49
C ALA A 2 67.35 37.25 16.40
N ALA A 3 66.66 36.11 16.49
CA ALA A 3 65.84 35.69 17.62
C ALA A 3 66.71 35.43 18.88
N PRO A 4 66.09 35.10 20.02
CA PRO A 4 66.05 33.67 20.32
C PRO A 4 64.72 33.19 20.93
N ARG A 5 64.36 31.96 20.56
CA ARG A 5 63.38 31.10 21.24
C ARG A 5 64.15 29.94 21.88
N ARG A 6 63.76 29.55 23.10
CA ARG A 6 63.54 28.15 23.58
C ARG A 6 63.14 28.24 25.07
N LEU A 7 61.91 27.89 25.45
CA LEU A 7 61.32 26.53 25.67
C LEU A 7 61.36 26.22 27.17
N LEU A 8 60.19 26.04 27.79
CA LEU A 8 59.87 24.91 28.66
C LEU A 8 58.40 24.99 29.10
N ALA A 9 57.76 23.84 29.05
CA ALA A 9 56.36 23.60 29.34
C ALA A 9 56.08 23.66 30.85
N SER A 10 54.88 24.11 31.22
CA SER A 10 54.23 23.71 32.46
C SER A 10 52.71 23.65 32.25
N VAL A 11 52.12 22.62 32.84
CA VAL A 11 50.72 22.20 32.73
C VAL A 11 49.99 22.69 33.97
N SER A 12 48.78 23.27 33.82
CA SER A 12 47.74 23.31 34.87
C SER A 12 46.42 23.92 34.35
N PRO A 13 45.26 23.67 35.01
CA PRO A 13 44.14 23.01 34.34
C PRO A 13 42.80 23.77 34.40
N VAL A 14 41.78 23.18 33.76
CA VAL A 14 40.32 23.38 33.94
C VAL A 14 39.71 24.68 33.39
N THR A 15 38.96 24.56 32.29
CA THR A 15 37.50 24.84 32.26
C THR A 15 36.93 24.34 30.93
N LEU A 16 36.11 23.29 31.00
CA LEU A 16 35.34 22.77 29.86
C LEU A 16 34.21 23.77 29.56
N GLY A 17 34.36 24.59 28.52
CA GLY A 17 33.30 25.42 27.97
C GLY A 17 32.47 24.63 26.96
N LEU A 18 31.21 24.35 27.29
CA LEU A 18 30.19 23.83 26.37
C LEU A 18 29.82 24.93 25.35
N VAL A 19 30.18 24.75 24.08
CA VAL A 19 29.60 25.48 22.95
C VAL A 19 28.71 24.51 22.19
N ALA A 20 27.39 24.64 22.39
CA ALA A 20 26.38 23.98 21.57
C ALA A 20 26.20 24.75 20.27
N ALA A 21 26.62 24.17 19.14
CA ALA A 21 26.32 24.68 17.80
C ALA A 21 25.21 23.85 17.17
N ALA A 22 24.15 24.55 16.77
CA ALA A 22 22.91 24.06 16.22
C ALA A 22 23.05 23.48 14.80
N GLY A 23 22.13 22.57 14.44
CA GLY A 23 22.00 22.08 13.07
C GLY A 23 21.02 20.91 12.90
N ALA A 24 19.75 21.07 13.29
CA ALA A 24 18.67 20.15 12.90
C ALA A 24 17.66 20.92 12.02
N GLY A 25 17.58 20.54 10.75
CA GLY A 25 16.72 21.15 9.74
C GLY A 25 15.23 20.97 10.05
N ALA A 26 14.48 22.05 9.86
CA ALA A 26 13.04 22.12 10.08
C ALA A 26 12.26 21.33 9.01
N VAL A 27 11.44 20.38 9.46
CA VAL A 27 10.38 19.75 8.66
C VAL A 27 9.15 20.63 8.80
N ALA A 28 8.75 21.31 7.72
CA ALA A 28 7.54 22.12 7.70
C ALA A 28 6.30 21.20 7.70
N PHE A 29 5.66 21.07 8.87
CA PHE A 29 4.31 20.53 8.98
C PHE A 29 3.31 21.60 8.53
N ASN A 30 2.51 21.28 7.51
CA ASN A 30 1.41 22.12 7.07
C ASN A 30 0.28 22.04 8.12
N MET A 31 0.20 23.03 9.02
CA MET A 31 -0.88 23.13 10.00
C MET A 31 -2.08 23.82 9.36
N SER A 32 -3.09 23.03 8.98
CA SER A 32 -4.43 23.57 8.72
C SER A 32 -4.94 24.27 9.98
N LYS A 33 -5.52 25.47 9.85
CA LYS A 33 -6.09 26.22 10.99
C LYS A 33 -7.13 25.34 11.71
N PRO A 34 -7.06 25.18 13.04
CA PRO A 34 -8.08 24.48 13.81
C PRO A 34 -9.42 25.19 13.66
N SER A 35 -10.52 24.45 13.47
CA SER A 35 -11.86 25.04 13.47
C SER A 35 -12.20 25.60 14.85
N SER A 36 -12.73 26.81 14.92
CA SER A 36 -13.11 27.50 16.15
C SER A 36 -14.52 27.14 16.66
N ASP A 37 -15.18 26.14 16.06
CA ASP A 37 -16.52 25.71 16.46
C ASP A 37 -16.47 24.77 17.69
N PRO A 38 -17.09 25.15 18.82
CA PRO A 38 -17.11 24.35 20.06
C PRO A 38 -17.69 22.95 19.90
N ALA A 39 -18.69 22.76 19.01
CA ALA A 39 -19.27 21.44 18.77
C ALA A 39 -18.29 20.50 18.04
N THR A 40 -17.50 21.07 17.12
CA THR A 40 -16.43 20.36 16.41
C THR A 40 -15.24 20.06 17.32
N LEU A 41 -14.90 20.95 18.25
CA LEU A 41 -13.87 20.70 19.27
C LEU A 41 -14.27 19.59 20.25
N GLN A 42 -15.54 19.55 20.68
CA GLN A 42 -16.05 18.53 21.61
C GLN A 42 -16.13 17.13 20.97
N LYS A 43 -16.42 17.05 19.66
CA LYS A 43 -16.38 15.79 18.88
C LYS A 43 -14.96 15.23 18.72
N ASN A 44 -13.95 16.11 18.60
CA ASN A 44 -12.54 15.72 18.41
C ASN A 44 -11.82 15.37 19.72
N LEU A 45 -12.28 15.85 20.87
CA LEU A 45 -11.66 15.59 22.18
C LEU A 45 -11.83 14.14 22.68
N GLY A 46 -12.67 13.32 22.03
CA GLY A 46 -12.99 11.95 22.45
C GLY A 46 -12.41 10.81 21.60
N GLN A 47 -11.82 11.08 20.43
CA GLN A 47 -11.40 10.03 19.50
C GLN A 47 -9.88 10.10 19.25
N ARG A 48 -9.11 9.38 20.07
CA ARG A 48 -7.70 9.13 19.75
C ARG A 48 -7.65 8.22 18.51
N PRO A 49 -6.85 8.50 17.47
CA PRO A 49 -6.77 7.63 16.30
C PRO A 49 -6.34 6.22 16.70
N VAL A 50 -6.94 5.18 16.09
CA VAL A 50 -6.63 3.77 16.36
C VAL A 50 -5.15 3.48 16.15
N PHE A 51 -4.57 4.03 15.08
CA PHE A 51 -3.18 3.79 14.71
C PHE A 51 -2.30 4.97 15.13
N PRO A 52 -1.41 4.80 16.12
CA PRO A 52 -0.44 5.83 16.48
C PRO A 52 0.61 5.99 15.38
N ALA A 53 1.27 7.16 15.34
CA ALA A 53 2.37 7.42 14.40
C ALA A 53 3.55 6.44 14.58
N MET A 54 3.77 5.95 15.80
CA MET A 54 4.78 4.96 16.13
C MET A 54 4.20 3.78 16.90
N GLY A 55 4.73 2.59 16.64
CA GLY A 55 4.33 1.35 17.33
C GLY A 55 3.40 0.46 16.52
N PHE A 56 3.13 -0.71 17.09
CA PHE A 56 2.15 -1.67 16.58
C PHE A 56 0.95 -1.71 17.52
N VAL A 57 -0.22 -1.94 16.95
CA VAL A 57 -1.50 -2.14 17.64
C VAL A 57 -1.93 -3.59 17.44
N SER A 58 -2.53 -4.21 18.46
CA SER A 58 -3.18 -5.52 18.30
C SER A 58 -4.65 -5.33 17.95
N LEU A 59 -5.07 -5.93 16.84
CA LEU A 59 -6.47 -6.02 16.46
C LEU A 59 -6.99 -7.43 16.74
N THR A 60 -8.18 -7.55 17.31
CA THR A 60 -8.82 -8.85 17.58
C THR A 60 -9.68 -9.27 16.40
N LEU A 61 -9.46 -10.49 15.89
CA LEU A 61 -10.29 -11.07 14.83
C LEU A 61 -11.70 -11.32 15.38
N GLU A 62 -12.70 -10.74 14.75
CA GLU A 62 -14.11 -10.94 15.08
C GLU A 62 -14.73 -12.04 14.24
N GLU A 63 -14.53 -11.96 12.92
CA GLU A 63 -15.14 -12.86 11.95
C GLU A 63 -14.11 -13.23 10.89
N ALA A 64 -14.21 -14.45 10.40
CA ALA A 64 -13.39 -14.90 9.30
C ALA A 64 -14.16 -15.88 8.42
N ARG A 65 -14.22 -15.63 7.11
CA ARG A 65 -14.95 -16.44 6.13
C ARG A 65 -14.13 -16.71 4.88
N MET A 66 -14.36 -17.84 4.21
CA MET A 66 -13.81 -18.08 2.89
C MET A 66 -14.62 -17.29 1.85
N VAL A 67 -13.94 -16.52 1.01
CA VAL A 67 -14.54 -15.79 -0.13
C VAL A 67 -14.59 -16.71 -1.35
N ASN A 68 -13.51 -17.46 -1.57
CA ASN A 68 -13.42 -18.49 -2.59
C ASN A 68 -12.48 -19.61 -2.09
N HIS A 69 -11.92 -20.42 -2.99
CA HIS A 69 -11.10 -21.57 -2.62
C HIS A 69 -9.77 -21.23 -1.93
N ASP A 70 -9.22 -20.03 -2.11
CA ASP A 70 -7.92 -19.65 -1.57
C ASP A 70 -7.89 -18.27 -0.89
N THR A 71 -8.99 -17.54 -0.86
CA THR A 71 -9.06 -16.20 -0.27
C THR A 71 -9.99 -16.17 0.93
N ARG A 72 -9.49 -15.65 2.06
CA ARG A 72 -10.28 -15.37 3.26
C ARG A 72 -10.55 -13.89 3.41
N GLU A 73 -11.74 -13.56 3.87
CA GLU A 73 -12.06 -12.27 4.43
C GLU A 73 -11.93 -12.36 5.95
N LEU A 74 -11.14 -11.45 6.52
CA LEU A 74 -10.85 -11.37 7.96
C LEU A 74 -11.30 -10.01 8.46
N ARG A 75 -12.29 -9.97 9.35
CA ARG A 75 -12.81 -8.75 9.96
C ARG A 75 -12.32 -8.64 11.40
N PHE A 76 -11.67 -7.52 11.71
CA PHE A 76 -11.07 -7.23 13.01
C PHE A 76 -11.77 -6.05 13.70
N LYS A 77 -11.88 -6.14 15.03
CA LYS A 77 -12.35 -5.04 15.87
C LYS A 77 -11.28 -3.96 16.00
N LEU A 78 -11.70 -2.70 15.98
CA LEU A 78 -10.85 -1.61 16.45
C LEU A 78 -10.69 -1.72 17.98
N PRO A 79 -9.55 -1.33 18.56
CA PRO A 79 -9.35 -1.33 20.01
C PRO A 79 -10.24 -0.28 20.69
N GLY A 80 -10.92 -0.66 21.77
CA GLY A 80 -11.82 0.22 22.52
C GLY A 80 -13.13 0.53 21.78
N ASN A 81 -13.87 1.54 22.25
CA ASN A 81 -15.14 1.99 21.65
C ASN A 81 -14.92 3.06 20.56
N GLN A 82 -13.85 2.92 19.76
CA GLN A 82 -13.54 3.93 18.74
C GLN A 82 -14.53 3.88 17.58
N ALA A 83 -14.87 5.06 17.06
CA ALA A 83 -15.86 5.19 16.00
C ALA A 83 -15.30 4.98 14.58
N THR A 84 -13.99 5.12 14.38
CA THR A 84 -13.36 5.11 13.05
C THR A 84 -11.94 4.57 13.11
N SER A 85 -11.43 4.00 12.01
CA SER A 85 -10.05 3.50 11.95
C SER A 85 -8.99 4.62 11.85
N GLY A 86 -9.35 5.77 11.28
CA GLY A 86 -8.43 6.90 11.09
C GLY A 86 -7.29 6.62 10.08
N LEU A 87 -7.44 5.59 9.24
CA LEU A 87 -6.48 5.30 8.17
C LEU A 87 -6.56 6.35 7.05
N SER A 88 -5.42 6.64 6.42
CA SER A 88 -5.39 7.48 5.21
C SER A 88 -5.98 6.72 4.01
N SER A 89 -6.48 7.46 3.02
CA SER A 89 -7.31 6.95 1.92
C SER A 89 -6.69 5.80 1.12
N VAL A 90 -5.36 5.75 0.95
CA VAL A 90 -4.66 4.58 0.40
C VAL A 90 -3.48 4.20 1.30
N SER A 91 -3.71 3.24 2.18
CA SER A 91 -2.70 2.76 3.15
C SER A 91 -2.78 1.26 3.41
N SER A 92 -1.66 0.70 3.83
CA SER A 92 -1.55 -0.69 4.23
C SER A 92 -1.37 -0.83 5.74
N LEU A 93 -1.76 -1.99 6.25
CA LEU A 93 -1.37 -2.44 7.58
C LEU A 93 -0.17 -3.37 7.44
N LEU A 94 0.98 -2.95 7.95
CA LEU A 94 2.14 -3.79 8.14
C LEU A 94 1.85 -4.77 9.26
N THR A 95 1.51 -6.00 8.90
CA THR A 95 1.28 -7.09 9.84
C THR A 95 2.61 -7.62 10.37
N ARG A 96 2.60 -8.06 11.63
CA ARG A 96 3.73 -8.70 12.29
C ARG A 96 3.26 -9.95 13.02
N HIS A 97 3.91 -11.06 12.71
CA HIS A 97 3.76 -12.31 13.46
C HIS A 97 5.08 -13.05 13.49
N THR A 98 5.30 -13.81 14.56
CA THR A 98 6.46 -14.69 14.71
C THR A 98 5.91 -16.12 14.74
N ALA A 99 6.19 -16.88 13.70
CA ALA A 99 5.81 -18.30 13.66
C ALA A 99 6.59 -19.07 14.74
N THR A 100 5.96 -20.09 15.32
CA THR A 100 6.59 -20.99 16.29
C THR A 100 7.91 -21.54 15.73
N GLY A 101 8.99 -21.43 16.51
CA GLY A 101 10.33 -21.85 16.10
C GLY A 101 11.07 -20.87 15.17
N SER A 102 10.52 -19.69 14.87
CA SER A 102 11.22 -18.66 14.11
C SER A 102 11.84 -17.59 14.99
N TRP A 103 13.10 -17.27 14.71
CA TRP A 103 13.85 -16.19 15.38
C TRP A 103 13.45 -14.78 14.91
N PHE A 104 12.94 -14.64 13.69
CA PHE A 104 12.63 -13.34 13.09
C PHE A 104 11.13 -13.22 12.77
N PRO A 105 10.53 -12.04 13.05
CA PRO A 105 9.14 -11.80 12.70
C PRO A 105 8.98 -11.74 11.17
N THR A 106 7.84 -12.22 10.70
CA THR A 106 7.43 -12.01 9.32
C THR A 106 6.60 -10.74 9.25
N LEU A 107 7.10 -9.76 8.51
CA LEU A 107 6.42 -8.49 8.24
C LEU A 107 5.84 -8.48 6.84
N ARG A 108 4.54 -8.21 6.71
CA ARG A 108 3.89 -8.09 5.38
C ARG A 108 2.80 -7.02 5.37
N PRO A 109 2.77 -6.14 4.36
CA PRO A 109 1.66 -5.21 4.17
C PRO A 109 0.42 -5.96 3.69
N TYR A 110 -0.74 -5.56 4.22
CA TYR A 110 -2.06 -5.90 3.70
C TYR A 110 -2.90 -4.64 3.65
N THR A 111 -3.53 -4.37 2.51
CA THR A 111 -4.38 -3.21 2.34
C THR A 111 -5.81 -3.56 2.77
N PRO A 112 -6.39 -2.88 3.77
CA PRO A 112 -7.79 -3.09 4.13
C PRO A 112 -8.75 -2.76 2.99
N ILE A 113 -9.92 -3.40 2.95
CA ILE A 113 -11.01 -3.03 2.04
C ILE A 113 -12.13 -2.22 2.73
N SER A 114 -12.05 -2.12 4.06
CA SER A 114 -12.87 -1.22 4.88
C SER A 114 -12.47 0.24 4.68
N THR A 115 -13.39 1.16 4.94
CA THR A 115 -13.15 2.61 4.88
C THR A 115 -12.51 3.16 6.16
N PRO A 116 -11.97 4.39 6.10
CA PRO A 116 -11.58 5.12 7.30
C PRO A 116 -12.70 5.27 8.33
N ASP A 117 -13.95 5.39 7.86
CA ASP A 117 -15.14 5.64 8.69
C ASP A 117 -15.76 4.37 9.30
N ASP A 118 -15.31 3.18 8.87
CA ASP A 118 -15.78 1.92 9.43
C ASP A 118 -15.26 1.71 10.87
N THR A 119 -16.10 1.09 11.72
CA THR A 119 -15.75 0.72 13.10
C THR A 119 -14.98 -0.61 13.19
N TYR A 120 -14.50 -1.13 12.05
CA TYR A 120 -13.78 -2.39 11.91
C TYR A 120 -12.73 -2.30 10.80
N ILE A 121 -11.82 -3.26 10.76
CA ILE A 121 -10.87 -3.45 9.66
C ILE A 121 -11.17 -4.76 8.96
N THR A 122 -11.33 -4.72 7.64
CA THR A 122 -11.51 -5.94 6.83
C THR A 122 -10.32 -6.15 5.91
N LEU A 123 -9.68 -7.32 5.99
CA LEU A 123 -8.60 -7.74 5.11
C LEU A 123 -9.06 -8.88 4.20
N LEU A 124 -8.76 -8.78 2.90
CA LEU A 124 -8.81 -9.91 1.99
C LEU A 124 -7.43 -10.54 1.89
N VAL A 125 -7.32 -11.80 2.27
CA VAL A 125 -6.04 -12.53 2.35
C VAL A 125 -6.10 -13.74 1.44
N LYS A 126 -5.36 -13.68 0.32
CA LYS A 126 -5.14 -14.82 -0.56
C LYS A 126 -4.06 -15.74 0.00
N GLN A 127 -4.30 -17.04 -0.01
CA GLN A 127 -3.37 -18.06 0.45
C GLN A 127 -2.36 -18.37 -0.63
N TYR A 128 -1.08 -18.13 -0.35
CA TYR A 128 0.00 -18.54 -1.23
C TYR A 128 0.65 -19.82 -0.71
N PRO A 129 0.98 -20.79 -1.59
CA PRO A 129 1.69 -22.00 -1.19
C PRO A 129 3.00 -21.70 -0.45
N ASN A 130 3.08 -22.17 0.80
CA ASN A 130 4.16 -21.89 1.76
C ASN A 130 4.40 -20.39 2.07
N GLY A 131 3.40 -19.54 1.86
CA GLY A 131 3.45 -18.14 2.25
C GLY A 131 3.30 -17.99 3.76
N ARG A 132 4.39 -17.70 4.48
CA ARG A 132 4.40 -17.61 5.96
C ARG A 132 3.28 -16.73 6.52
N ALA A 133 3.13 -15.52 5.97
CA ALA A 133 2.11 -14.57 6.42
C ALA A 133 0.69 -14.96 6.03
N SER A 134 0.48 -15.36 4.77
CA SER A 134 -0.84 -15.77 4.31
C SER A 134 -1.31 -17.03 5.05
N THR A 135 -0.42 -17.99 5.31
CA THR A 135 -0.72 -19.19 6.11
C THR A 135 -1.07 -18.83 7.54
N HIS A 136 -0.31 -17.95 8.19
CA HIS A 136 -0.64 -17.51 9.56
C HIS A 136 -2.03 -16.86 9.63
N LEU A 137 -2.32 -15.91 8.74
CA LEU A 137 -3.62 -15.24 8.66
C LEU A 137 -4.76 -16.21 8.32
N HIS A 138 -4.51 -17.20 7.46
CA HIS A 138 -5.46 -18.27 7.15
C HIS A 138 -5.70 -19.24 8.31
N ASN A 139 -4.84 -19.27 9.32
CA ASN A 139 -5.02 -20.09 10.51
C ASN A 139 -5.58 -19.30 11.70
N LEU A 140 -5.78 -17.98 11.55
CA LEU A 140 -6.41 -17.20 12.60
C LEU A 140 -7.88 -17.61 12.80
N ALA A 141 -8.23 -17.78 14.07
CA ALA A 141 -9.59 -18.02 14.55
C ALA A 141 -10.14 -16.78 15.26
N PRO A 142 -11.47 -16.54 15.23
CA PRO A 142 -12.10 -15.49 16.02
C PRO A 142 -11.63 -15.48 17.48
N GLY A 143 -11.41 -14.28 18.02
CA GLY A 143 -10.84 -14.06 19.36
C GLY A 143 -9.31 -13.96 19.40
N GLN A 144 -8.60 -14.43 18.38
CA GLN A 144 -7.14 -14.25 18.27
C GLN A 144 -6.78 -12.84 17.79
N THR A 145 -5.53 -12.43 18.01
CA THR A 145 -5.07 -11.07 17.69
C THR A 145 -4.04 -11.04 16.57
N LEU A 146 -3.98 -9.91 15.86
CA LEU A 146 -3.00 -9.59 14.84
C LEU A 146 -2.31 -8.28 15.18
N SER A 147 -0.98 -8.30 15.28
CA SER A 147 -0.18 -7.09 15.49
C SER A 147 0.02 -6.37 14.16
N VAL A 148 -0.40 -5.11 14.08
CA VAL A 148 -0.37 -4.28 12.86
C VAL A 148 0.19 -2.89 13.12
N LYS A 149 0.77 -2.28 12.09
CA LYS A 149 1.14 -0.86 12.06
C LYS A 149 0.64 -0.26 10.75
N SER A 150 -0.02 0.89 10.80
CA SER A 150 -0.40 1.61 9.58
C SER A 150 0.84 2.15 8.87
N ILE A 151 0.91 1.96 7.56
CA ILE A 151 1.93 2.53 6.67
C ILE A 151 1.24 3.22 5.48
N PRO A 152 1.63 4.46 5.14
CA PRO A 152 1.13 5.10 3.94
C PRO A 152 1.69 4.39 2.70
N GLU A 153 0.87 4.24 1.66
CA GLU A 153 1.30 3.67 0.38
C GLU A 153 1.27 4.74 -0.71
N PHE A 154 0.09 5.35 -0.92
CA PHE A 154 -0.11 6.35 -1.97
C PHE A 154 -1.00 7.49 -1.47
N ALA A 155 -0.42 8.69 -1.33
CA ALA A 155 -1.16 9.85 -0.84
C ALA A 155 -1.97 10.51 -1.98
N TYR A 156 -3.06 9.85 -2.40
CA TYR A 156 -3.98 10.39 -3.38
C TYR A 156 -4.72 11.63 -2.83
N LYS A 157 -4.89 12.64 -3.68
CA LYS A 157 -5.74 13.81 -3.41
C LYS A 157 -6.83 13.93 -4.48
N PRO A 158 -8.04 14.39 -4.13
CA PRO A 158 -9.10 14.56 -5.12
C PRO A 158 -8.69 15.45 -6.29
N ASN A 159 -9.02 15.04 -7.52
CA ASN A 159 -8.65 15.73 -8.76
C ASN A 159 -7.13 15.94 -8.96
N GLN A 160 -6.28 15.17 -8.27
CA GLN A 160 -4.83 15.27 -8.41
C GLN A 160 -4.35 14.86 -9.80
N HIS A 161 -5.07 13.93 -10.43
CA HIS A 161 -4.79 13.43 -11.77
C HIS A 161 -6.06 13.51 -12.61
N ARG A 162 -5.94 13.67 -13.93
CA ARG A 162 -7.11 13.60 -14.82
C ARG A 162 -7.58 12.16 -15.01
N HIS A 163 -6.65 11.20 -14.98
CA HIS A 163 -6.94 9.79 -15.21
C HIS A 163 -6.04 8.89 -14.34
N LEU A 164 -6.66 7.98 -13.61
CA LEU A 164 -5.99 6.85 -12.96
C LEU A 164 -6.19 5.58 -13.77
N VAL A 165 -5.11 4.90 -14.11
CA VAL A 165 -5.15 3.54 -14.66
C VAL A 165 -4.68 2.58 -13.59
N LEU A 166 -5.57 1.72 -13.12
CA LEU A 166 -5.34 0.76 -12.06
C LEU A 166 -5.09 -0.61 -12.69
N VAL A 167 -3.97 -1.25 -12.39
CA VAL A 167 -3.61 -2.56 -12.92
C VAL A 167 -3.40 -3.51 -11.74
N ALA A 168 -4.35 -4.43 -11.55
CA ALA A 168 -4.41 -5.34 -10.42
C ALA A 168 -4.21 -6.79 -10.86
N GLY A 169 -3.52 -7.59 -10.03
CA GLY A 169 -3.46 -9.04 -10.15
C GLY A 169 -3.84 -9.74 -8.85
N GLY A 170 -4.83 -10.63 -8.86
CA GLY A 170 -5.25 -11.38 -7.67
C GLY A 170 -5.58 -10.46 -6.47
N ALA A 171 -4.87 -10.65 -5.35
CA ALA A 171 -5.06 -9.84 -4.13
C ALA A 171 -4.60 -8.37 -4.28
N GLY A 172 -3.86 -8.05 -5.35
CA GLY A 172 -3.46 -6.68 -5.68
C GLY A 172 -4.63 -5.74 -6.00
N ILE A 173 -5.86 -6.25 -6.07
CA ILE A 173 -7.07 -5.43 -6.15
C ILE A 173 -7.28 -4.56 -4.90
N THR A 174 -6.79 -4.98 -3.73
CA THR A 174 -7.08 -4.31 -2.46
C THR A 174 -6.62 -2.84 -2.40
N PRO A 175 -5.38 -2.45 -2.79
CA PRO A 175 -5.01 -1.04 -2.89
C PRO A 175 -5.74 -0.30 -4.02
N MET A 176 -6.09 -0.99 -5.11
CA MET A 176 -6.85 -0.39 -6.21
C MET A 176 -8.28 -0.07 -5.77
N PHE A 177 -8.89 -0.93 -4.96
CA PHE A 177 -10.23 -0.75 -4.41
C PHE A 177 -10.27 0.44 -3.42
N GLN A 178 -9.29 0.57 -2.53
CA GLN A 178 -9.16 1.77 -1.69
C GLN A 178 -9.02 3.05 -2.53
N THR A 179 -8.18 3.01 -3.57
CA THR A 179 -8.00 4.16 -4.47
C THR A 179 -9.29 4.51 -5.20
N LEU A 180 -9.99 3.50 -5.73
CA LEU A 180 -11.25 3.65 -6.44
C LEU A 180 -12.31 4.31 -5.56
N ARG A 181 -12.49 3.82 -4.32
CA ARG A 181 -13.41 4.42 -3.35
C ARG A 181 -13.03 5.85 -2.99
N SER A 182 -11.73 6.14 -2.87
CA SER A 182 -11.25 7.50 -2.60
C SER A 182 -11.66 8.50 -3.68
N VAL A 183 -11.81 8.03 -4.93
CA VAL A 183 -12.30 8.83 -6.06
C VAL A 183 -13.83 8.84 -6.08
N LEU A 184 -14.47 7.67 -6.16
CA LEU A 184 -15.89 7.56 -6.47
C LEU A 184 -16.82 7.93 -5.30
N ASP A 185 -16.39 7.70 -4.06
CA ASP A 185 -17.19 8.08 -2.87
C ASP A 185 -17.16 9.62 -2.66
N ASN A 186 -16.32 10.35 -3.40
CA ASN A 186 -16.23 11.82 -3.35
C ASN A 186 -16.89 12.47 -4.58
N PRO A 187 -18.10 13.06 -4.46
CA PRO A 187 -18.81 13.64 -5.60
C PRO A 187 -18.09 14.84 -6.27
N LYS A 188 -17.12 15.45 -5.57
CA LYS A 188 -16.30 16.56 -6.09
C LYS A 188 -15.07 16.08 -6.87
N ASP A 189 -14.75 14.79 -6.84
CA ASP A 189 -13.65 14.23 -7.59
C ASP A 189 -14.14 13.83 -8.99
N LYS A 190 -13.49 14.37 -10.02
CA LYS A 190 -13.82 14.14 -11.45
C LYS A 190 -12.74 13.34 -12.16
N THR A 191 -11.82 12.75 -11.41
CA THR A 191 -10.76 11.88 -11.94
C THR A 191 -11.38 10.67 -12.62
N ARG A 192 -11.05 10.42 -13.88
CA ARG A 192 -11.46 9.19 -14.58
C ARG A 192 -10.65 8.02 -14.05
N VAL A 193 -11.23 6.83 -13.98
CA VAL A 193 -10.56 5.62 -13.50
C VAL A 193 -10.79 4.47 -14.47
N SER A 194 -9.71 3.81 -14.88
CA SER A 194 -9.79 2.57 -15.68
C SER A 194 -9.08 1.45 -14.94
N LEU A 195 -9.81 0.39 -14.59
CA LEU A 195 -9.27 -0.77 -13.90
C LEU A 195 -9.07 -1.93 -14.88
N ILE A 196 -7.84 -2.43 -14.98
CA ILE A 196 -7.52 -3.71 -15.60
C ILE A 196 -7.24 -4.71 -14.47
N TYR A 197 -8.08 -5.73 -14.32
CA TYR A 197 -7.97 -6.70 -13.24
C TYR A 197 -7.76 -8.12 -13.75
N ALA A 198 -6.55 -8.63 -13.52
CA ALA A 198 -6.09 -9.93 -13.99
C ALA A 198 -6.18 -11.02 -12.91
N ASN A 199 -6.75 -12.18 -13.28
CA ASN A 199 -6.90 -13.34 -12.40
C ASN A 199 -6.60 -14.65 -13.14
N LYS A 200 -6.45 -15.77 -12.42
CA LYS A 200 -6.24 -17.06 -13.11
C LYS A 200 -7.52 -17.55 -13.75
N THR A 201 -8.62 -17.55 -13.00
CA THR A 201 -9.95 -17.96 -13.45
C THR A 201 -10.98 -16.87 -13.15
N GLU A 202 -12.20 -17.03 -13.68
CA GLU A 202 -13.32 -16.13 -13.37
C GLU A 202 -13.74 -16.19 -11.89
N SER A 203 -13.63 -17.36 -11.25
CA SER A 203 -13.92 -17.56 -9.83
C SER A 203 -12.89 -16.93 -8.89
N ASP A 204 -11.76 -16.45 -9.43
CA ASP A 204 -10.72 -15.75 -8.68
C ASP A 204 -10.93 -14.23 -8.63
N ILE A 205 -11.92 -13.69 -9.36
CA ILE A 205 -12.19 -12.25 -9.40
C ILE A 205 -12.82 -11.83 -8.06
N LEU A 206 -12.00 -11.30 -7.16
CA LEU A 206 -12.44 -10.77 -5.88
C LEU A 206 -13.21 -9.46 -6.09
N LEU A 207 -14.20 -9.20 -5.24
CA LEU A 207 -15.00 -7.96 -5.27
C LEU A 207 -15.73 -7.69 -6.60
N ARG A 208 -15.96 -8.72 -7.44
CA ARG A 208 -16.56 -8.55 -8.77
C ARG A 208 -17.90 -7.83 -8.72
N LYS A 209 -18.78 -8.20 -7.79
CA LYS A 209 -20.12 -7.61 -7.67
C LYS A 209 -20.05 -6.12 -7.32
N GLU A 210 -19.14 -5.78 -6.41
CA GLU A 210 -18.89 -4.42 -5.96
C GLU A 210 -18.31 -3.56 -7.10
N LEU A 211 -17.33 -4.11 -7.83
CA LEU A 211 -16.73 -3.44 -8.99
C LEU A 211 -17.73 -3.23 -10.13
N ASP A 212 -18.54 -4.24 -10.45
CA ASP A 212 -19.57 -4.14 -11.49
C ASP A 212 -20.64 -3.10 -11.11
N ALA A 213 -21.05 -3.06 -9.82
CA ALA A 213 -21.97 -2.06 -9.31
C ALA A 213 -21.38 -0.64 -9.41
N MET A 214 -20.11 -0.45 -9.02
CA MET A 214 -19.42 0.83 -9.15
C MET A 214 -19.31 1.27 -10.62
N ALA A 215 -18.97 0.36 -11.54
CA ALA A 215 -18.86 0.66 -12.97
C ALA A 215 -20.21 1.07 -13.58
N SER A 216 -21.30 0.43 -13.14
CA SER A 216 -22.66 0.79 -13.55
C SER A 216 -23.08 2.17 -13.00
N GLN A 217 -22.82 2.43 -11.71
CA GLN A 217 -23.21 3.69 -11.05
C GLN A 217 -22.40 4.90 -11.53
N HIS A 218 -21.15 4.69 -11.93
CA HIS A 218 -20.21 5.74 -12.32
C HIS A 218 -19.71 5.56 -13.76
N SER A 219 -20.59 5.18 -14.69
CA SER A 219 -20.22 4.81 -16.07
C SER A 219 -19.52 5.91 -16.88
N ASP A 220 -19.66 7.18 -16.49
CA ASP A 220 -18.96 8.33 -17.07
C ASP A 220 -17.54 8.52 -16.52
N GLN A 221 -17.24 7.91 -15.37
CA GLN A 221 -16.00 8.10 -14.62
C GLN A 221 -15.18 6.82 -14.46
N PHE A 222 -15.80 5.64 -14.39
CA PHE A 222 -15.14 4.38 -14.07
C PHE A 222 -15.45 3.29 -15.10
N THR A 223 -14.37 2.69 -15.62
CA THR A 223 -14.44 1.50 -16.46
C THR A 223 -13.62 0.36 -15.87
N THR A 224 -14.07 -0.87 -16.08
CA THR A 224 -13.33 -2.07 -15.66
C THR A 224 -13.18 -3.05 -16.82
N THR A 225 -12.04 -3.74 -16.86
CA THR A 225 -11.71 -4.80 -17.80
C THR A 225 -11.15 -5.97 -17.01
N TYR A 226 -11.85 -7.10 -17.05
CA TYR A 226 -11.40 -8.33 -16.41
C TYR A 226 -10.58 -9.16 -17.39
N VAL A 227 -9.42 -9.63 -16.95
CA VAL A 227 -8.52 -10.48 -17.73
C VAL A 227 -8.37 -11.81 -16.99
N VAL A 228 -8.58 -12.94 -17.66
CA VAL A 228 -8.42 -14.27 -17.06
C VAL A 228 -7.44 -15.13 -17.86
N ASN A 229 -6.48 -15.74 -17.17
CA ASN A 229 -5.50 -16.63 -17.82
C ASN A 229 -6.16 -17.89 -18.41
N ASP A 230 -7.25 -18.36 -17.79
CA ASP A 230 -8.01 -19.51 -18.27
C ASP A 230 -8.76 -19.19 -19.57
N THR A 231 -8.17 -19.58 -20.69
CA THR A 231 -8.73 -19.35 -22.03
C THR A 231 -9.97 -20.20 -22.33
N LYS A 232 -10.28 -21.19 -21.48
CA LYS A 232 -11.44 -22.06 -21.63
C LYS A 232 -12.75 -21.41 -21.17
N SER A 233 -12.72 -20.26 -20.49
CA SER A 233 -13.95 -19.55 -20.16
C SER A 233 -14.73 -19.18 -21.43
N ASN A 234 -16.04 -19.41 -21.43
CA ASN A 234 -16.93 -19.01 -22.51
C ASN A 234 -17.54 -17.62 -22.29
N ASN A 235 -17.17 -16.94 -21.20
CA ASN A 235 -17.64 -15.60 -20.91
C ASN A 235 -16.99 -14.59 -21.87
N LYS A 236 -17.83 -13.88 -22.63
CA LYS A 236 -17.40 -12.89 -23.64
C LYS A 236 -16.99 -11.56 -23.02
N ASP A 237 -17.36 -11.31 -21.77
CA ASP A 237 -17.04 -10.08 -21.04
C ASP A 237 -15.63 -10.12 -20.43
N LEU A 238 -14.88 -11.20 -20.66
CA LEU A 238 -13.52 -11.40 -20.16
C LEU A 238 -12.52 -11.38 -21.31
N GLU A 239 -11.47 -10.57 -21.14
CA GLU A 239 -10.27 -10.69 -21.95
C GLU A 239 -9.51 -11.97 -21.54
N LYS A 240 -8.99 -12.73 -22.50
CA LYS A 240 -8.38 -14.05 -22.25
C LYS A 240 -6.86 -13.98 -22.31
N GLY A 241 -6.20 -14.73 -21.45
CA GLY A 241 -4.75 -14.81 -21.35
C GLY A 241 -4.18 -13.81 -20.34
N TYR A 242 -3.01 -13.26 -20.64
CA TYR A 242 -2.33 -12.28 -19.79
C TYR A 242 -2.67 -10.85 -20.21
N VAL A 243 -2.42 -9.88 -19.33
CA VAL A 243 -2.51 -8.45 -19.70
C VAL A 243 -1.49 -8.14 -20.79
N THR A 244 -1.97 -7.73 -21.95
CA THR A 244 -1.15 -7.41 -23.13
C THR A 244 -0.99 -5.90 -23.33
N LYS A 245 -0.13 -5.52 -24.29
CA LYS A 245 0.03 -4.12 -24.71
C LYS A 245 -1.27 -3.54 -25.24
N GLU A 246 -2.04 -4.33 -25.96
CA GLU A 246 -3.32 -3.92 -26.54
C GLU A 246 -4.34 -3.63 -25.44
N VAL A 247 -4.46 -4.52 -24.45
CA VAL A 247 -5.37 -4.31 -23.29
C VAL A 247 -4.99 -3.04 -22.53
N LEU A 248 -3.70 -2.84 -22.24
CA LEU A 248 -3.22 -1.63 -21.55
C LEU A 248 -3.44 -0.36 -22.38
N SER A 249 -3.21 -0.42 -23.69
CA SER A 249 -3.38 0.74 -24.58
C SER A 249 -4.83 1.22 -24.62
N LYS A 250 -5.82 0.30 -24.55
CA LYS A 250 -7.25 0.66 -24.50
C LYS A 250 -7.62 1.45 -23.25
N ALA A 251 -6.94 1.24 -22.13
CA ALA A 251 -7.20 1.92 -20.86
C ALA A 251 -6.42 3.24 -20.71
N LEU A 252 -5.42 3.49 -21.56
CA LEU A 252 -4.60 4.69 -21.54
C LEU A 252 -5.15 5.74 -22.51
N PRO A 253 -4.93 7.04 -22.25
CA PRO A 253 -5.28 8.07 -23.21
C PRO A 253 -4.38 7.97 -24.45
N ALA A 254 -4.93 8.35 -25.61
CA ALA A 254 -4.22 8.28 -26.89
C ALA A 254 -2.97 9.18 -26.94
N ASN A 255 -2.96 10.28 -26.17
CA ASN A 255 -1.82 11.18 -26.07
C ASN A 255 -1.36 11.30 -24.61
N LEU A 256 -0.32 10.55 -24.26
CA LEU A 256 0.27 10.52 -22.92
C LEU A 256 1.04 11.79 -22.53
N GLU A 257 1.47 12.61 -23.50
CA GLU A 257 2.24 13.83 -23.24
C GLU A 257 1.34 14.98 -22.77
N ASN A 258 0.10 15.01 -23.28
CA ASN A 258 -0.87 16.07 -22.99
C ASN A 258 -1.89 15.69 -21.91
N GLU A 259 -1.87 14.46 -21.42
CA GLU A 259 -2.78 13.99 -20.37
C GLU A 259 -2.06 13.63 -19.08
N ASP A 260 -2.55 14.19 -17.97
CA ASP A 260 -2.10 13.84 -16.62
C ASP A 260 -2.69 12.49 -16.20
N VAL A 261 -1.93 11.44 -16.55
CA VAL A 261 -2.24 10.05 -16.23
C VAL A 261 -1.30 9.49 -15.15
N LYS A 262 -1.88 8.76 -14.20
CA LYS A 262 -1.15 7.98 -13.20
C LYS A 262 -1.54 6.51 -13.31
N VAL A 263 -0.55 5.66 -13.45
CA VAL A 263 -0.72 4.20 -13.47
C VAL A 263 -0.32 3.61 -12.13
N LEU A 264 -1.25 2.89 -11.50
CA LEU A 264 -1.05 2.19 -10.24
C LEU A 264 -1.00 0.69 -10.51
N VAL A 265 0.06 -0.01 -10.09
CA VAL A 265 0.25 -1.44 -10.41
C VAL A 265 0.48 -2.24 -9.14
N CYS A 266 -0.33 -3.29 -8.93
CA CYS A 266 -0.18 -4.23 -7.82
C CYS A 266 -0.55 -5.65 -8.25
N GLY A 267 0.27 -6.62 -7.92
CA GLY A 267 0.00 -8.03 -8.19
C GLY A 267 1.26 -8.87 -8.13
N PRO A 268 1.16 -10.16 -8.51
CA PRO A 268 2.25 -11.11 -8.34
C PRO A 268 3.54 -10.62 -9.02
N PRO A 269 4.74 -10.94 -8.47
CA PRO A 269 6.00 -10.41 -8.99
C PRO A 269 6.21 -10.61 -10.50
N ALA A 270 5.74 -11.72 -11.06
CA ALA A 270 5.80 -11.98 -12.49
C ALA A 270 4.98 -10.96 -13.30
N MET A 271 3.75 -10.67 -12.87
CA MET A 271 2.89 -9.67 -13.48
C MET A 271 3.49 -8.26 -13.31
N LEU A 272 3.91 -7.90 -12.09
CA LEU A 272 4.50 -6.60 -11.83
C LEU A 272 5.72 -6.33 -12.74
N ASN A 273 6.60 -7.33 -12.89
CA ASN A 273 7.78 -7.23 -13.74
C ASN A 273 7.41 -7.09 -15.23
N ALA A 274 6.44 -7.87 -15.71
CA ALA A 274 6.00 -7.83 -17.10
C ALA A 274 5.32 -6.48 -17.45
N ILE A 275 4.57 -5.91 -16.50
CA ILE A 275 3.80 -4.67 -16.73
C ILE A 275 4.64 -3.42 -16.51
N ALA A 276 5.35 -3.34 -15.38
CA ALA A 276 5.95 -2.09 -14.89
C ALA A 276 7.44 -2.22 -14.50
N GLY A 277 8.02 -3.41 -14.62
CA GLY A 277 9.36 -3.72 -14.12
C GLY A 277 9.42 -3.85 -12.60
N ALA A 278 10.54 -4.39 -12.10
CA ALA A 278 10.73 -4.63 -10.67
C ALA A 278 10.77 -3.31 -9.85
N LYS A 279 10.39 -3.40 -8.57
CA LYS A 279 10.70 -2.36 -7.59
C LYS A 279 12.19 -2.36 -7.27
N GLY A 280 12.74 -1.19 -6.92
CA GLY A 280 14.14 -1.02 -6.57
C GLY A 280 14.43 -1.29 -5.09
N GLY A 281 15.72 -1.44 -4.75
CA GLY A 281 16.19 -1.50 -3.37
C GLY A 281 15.46 -2.53 -2.50
N LEU A 282 15.42 -3.80 -2.92
CA LEU A 282 14.69 -4.88 -2.21
C LEU A 282 13.17 -4.61 -2.04
N GLY A 283 12.60 -3.75 -2.88
CA GLY A 283 11.19 -3.38 -2.85
C GLY A 283 10.88 -2.11 -2.05
N TRP A 284 11.89 -1.43 -1.50
CA TRP A 284 11.71 -0.18 -0.75
C TRP A 284 11.59 1.06 -1.65
N THR A 285 12.08 1.01 -2.89
CA THR A 285 11.97 2.12 -3.84
C THR A 285 11.14 1.72 -5.06
N GLN A 286 10.64 2.71 -5.80
CA GLN A 286 9.83 2.44 -7.00
C GLN A 286 10.65 1.74 -8.11
N GLY A 287 11.97 1.95 -8.17
CA GLY A 287 12.81 1.43 -9.25
C GLY A 287 12.48 2.09 -10.60
N LYS A 288 13.18 1.66 -11.67
CA LYS A 288 12.90 2.15 -13.03
C LYS A 288 11.58 1.58 -13.55
N VAL A 289 10.93 2.29 -14.46
CA VAL A 289 9.79 1.72 -15.20
C VAL A 289 10.33 0.78 -16.28
N GLY A 290 9.70 -0.38 -16.40
CA GLY A 290 10.03 -1.42 -17.37
C GLY A 290 8.76 -2.09 -17.89
N GLY A 291 8.93 -3.17 -18.66
CA GLY A 291 7.81 -3.94 -19.18
C GLY A 291 6.94 -3.14 -20.16
N ILE A 292 5.69 -3.58 -20.30
CA ILE A 292 4.74 -3.03 -21.28
C ILE A 292 4.52 -1.52 -21.09
N LEU A 293 4.48 -1.02 -19.85
CA LEU A 293 4.30 0.42 -19.60
C LEU A 293 5.46 1.26 -20.13
N LYS A 294 6.69 0.76 -20.05
CA LYS A 294 7.85 1.43 -20.66
C LYS A 294 7.73 1.43 -22.19
N ASP A 295 7.32 0.32 -22.78
CA ASP A 295 7.14 0.17 -24.23
C ASP A 295 5.96 1.00 -24.78
N LEU A 296 5.09 1.47 -23.89
CA LEU A 296 4.02 2.44 -24.15
C LEU A 296 4.42 3.89 -23.88
N GLY A 297 5.66 4.14 -23.44
CA GLY A 297 6.18 5.49 -23.22
C GLY A 297 5.91 6.08 -21.84
N LEU A 298 5.42 5.31 -20.87
CA LEU A 298 5.20 5.79 -19.50
C LEU A 298 6.55 5.99 -18.78
N THR A 299 6.61 7.08 -18.01
CA THR A 299 7.78 7.45 -17.22
C THR A 299 7.66 7.03 -15.75
N GLU A 300 8.78 7.05 -15.00
CA GLU A 300 8.81 6.82 -13.55
C GLU A 300 7.89 7.76 -12.76
N LYS A 301 7.66 8.97 -13.28
CA LYS A 301 6.73 9.92 -12.66
C LYS A 301 5.28 9.48 -12.79
N GLN A 302 4.94 8.73 -13.83
CA GLN A 302 3.55 8.31 -14.11
C GLN A 302 3.21 6.94 -13.54
N VAL A 303 4.18 6.14 -13.08
CA VAL A 303 3.93 4.78 -12.60
C VAL A 303 4.23 4.66 -11.11
N HIS A 304 3.28 4.14 -10.35
CA HIS A 304 3.46 3.75 -8.95
C HIS A 304 3.22 2.24 -8.80
N LYS A 305 4.21 1.54 -8.28
CA LYS A 305 4.19 0.11 -8.02
C LYS A 305 3.95 -0.14 -6.54
N PHE A 306 2.85 -0.81 -6.22
CA PHE A 306 2.57 -1.27 -4.87
C PHE A 306 3.40 -2.51 -4.54
N TYR A 307 3.54 -2.77 -3.26
CA TYR A 307 4.28 -3.92 -2.78
C TYR A 307 3.44 -5.19 -2.86
N GLU A 308 4.00 -6.28 -3.40
CA GLU A 308 3.55 -7.62 -3.05
C GLU A 308 4.77 -8.51 -2.78
N ALA A 309 4.80 -9.09 -1.56
CA ALA A 309 5.69 -10.13 -1.04
C ALA A 309 7.16 -10.20 -1.54
N LEU A 310 8.12 -10.03 -0.62
CA LEU A 310 9.51 -10.48 -0.83
C LEU A 310 9.53 -11.95 -1.28
N SER A 311 10.20 -12.23 -2.39
CA SER A 311 10.52 -13.62 -2.78
C SER A 311 11.46 -14.26 -1.74
N ARG A 312 11.39 -15.60 -1.59
CA ARG A 312 12.22 -16.34 -0.61
C ARG A 312 13.73 -16.12 -0.78
N LYS A 313 14.19 -15.94 -2.02
CA LYS A 313 15.60 -15.63 -2.36
C LYS A 313 16.10 -14.32 -1.74
N MET A 314 15.17 -13.40 -1.42
CA MET A 314 15.48 -12.08 -0.90
C MET A 314 15.48 -12.06 0.63
N MET A 315 14.61 -12.84 1.28
CA MET A 315 14.62 -13.01 2.74
C MET A 315 15.86 -13.77 3.22
N SER A 316 16.35 -14.78 2.48
CA SER A 316 17.56 -15.50 2.88
C SER A 316 18.81 -14.61 2.94
N ARG A 317 18.89 -13.58 2.07
CA ARG A 317 19.96 -12.58 2.10
C ARG A 317 19.87 -11.60 3.25
N ILE A 318 18.66 -11.21 3.67
CA ILE A 318 18.45 -10.35 4.85
C ILE A 318 18.82 -11.11 6.13
N THR A 319 18.48 -12.41 6.22
CA THR A 319 18.89 -13.25 7.35
C THR A 319 20.41 -13.38 7.43
N PHE A 320 21.11 -13.47 6.30
CA PHE A 320 22.57 -13.55 6.25
C PHE A 320 23.25 -12.25 6.72
N VAL A 321 22.75 -11.08 6.31
CA VAL A 321 23.30 -9.78 6.74
C VAL A 321 23.10 -9.56 8.25
N ALA A 322 21.98 -10.00 8.81
CA ALA A 322 21.70 -9.87 10.26
C ALA A 322 22.46 -10.88 11.14
N SER A 323 23.12 -11.90 10.56
CA SER A 323 23.93 -12.88 11.29
C SER A 323 25.44 -12.64 11.14
N THR A 324 25.83 -11.54 10.50
CA THR A 324 27.24 -11.14 10.33
C THR A 324 27.58 -9.79 11.01
N VAL A 325 26.77 -9.35 11.97
CA VAL A 325 27.03 -8.19 12.85
C VAL A 325 26.91 -8.61 14.30
#